data_AF-A0A060CI77-F1
#
_entry.id   AF-A0A060CI77-F1
#
_cell.length_a   1.000
_cell.length_b   1.000
_cell.length_c   1.000
_cell.angle_alpha   90.00
_cell.angle_beta   90.00
_cell.angle_gamma   90.00
#
_symmetry.space_group_name_H-M   'P 1'
#
loop_
_entity.id
_entity.type
_entity.pdbx_description
1 polymer ?
#
loop_
_entity_poly.entity_id
_entity_poly.type
_entity_poly.pdbx_seq_one_letter_code
_entity_poly.pdbx_strand_id
1 'polypeptide(L)' 'DYCTSQQLILQLIGIVAKGGNFLLNVGPTADGRIPVIQQERLRDIGRWMAVNGEAIYGSEMCTRLQQRR' A
#
# COMPACT_ATOMS: atom_id res chain seq x y z
N ASP A 1 -7.33 -15.20 7.25
CA ASP A 1 -6.16 -14.42 7.69
C ASP A 1 -6.11 -13.05 7.06
N TYR A 2 -5.86 -12.02 7.85
CA TYR A 2 -5.67 -10.65 7.37
C TYR A 2 -4.17 -10.38 7.18
N CYS A 3 -3.79 -9.72 6.07
CA CYS A 3 -2.42 -9.23 5.91
C CYS A 3 -2.07 -8.24 7.03
N THR A 4 -0.83 -8.30 7.51
CA THR A 4 -0.32 -7.31 8.46
C THR A 4 -0.10 -5.96 7.78
N SER A 5 -0.04 -4.88 8.55
CA SER A 5 0.20 -3.52 8.02
C SER A 5 1.51 -3.48 7.23
N GLN A 6 2.54 -4.15 7.74
CA GLN A 6 3.85 -4.26 7.09
C GLN A 6 3.77 -4.96 5.73
N GLN A 7 3.01 -6.05 5.62
CA GLN A 7 2.84 -6.76 4.34
C GLN A 7 2.17 -5.88 3.29
N LEU A 8 1.15 -5.12 3.67
CA LEU A 8 0.47 -4.19 2.77
C LEU A 8 1.38 -3.05 2.30
N ILE A 9 2.21 -2.50 3.20
CA ILE A 9 3.20 -1.47 2.86
C ILE A 9 4.24 -2.03 1.88
N LEU A 10 4.74 -3.24 2.11
CA LEU A 10 5.70 -3.88 1.21
C LEU A 10 5.10 -4.16 -0.18
N GLN A 11 3.82 -4.56 -0.24
CA GLN A 11 3.10 -4.74 -1.50
C GLN A 11 2.95 -3.41 -2.25
N LEU A 12 2.55 -2.34 -1.57
CA LEU A 12 2.46 -1.00 -2.12
C LEU A 12 3.79 -0.59 -2.75
N ILE A 13 4.89 -0.66 -1.99
CA ILE A 13 6.23 -0.31 -2.47
C ILE A 13 6.60 -1.15 -3.69
N GLY A 14 6.37 -2.47 -3.64
CA GLY A 14 6.69 -3.38 -4.74
C GLY A 14 5.92 -3.12 -6.03
N ILE A 15 4.68 -2.62 -5.93
CA ILE A 15 3.83 -2.27 -7.09
C ILE A 15 4.27 -0.92 -7.67
N VAL A 16 4.46 0.09 -6.82
CA VAL A 16 4.89 1.43 -7.22
C VAL A 16 6.28 1.39 -7.86
N ALA A 17 7.21 0.60 -7.30
CA ALA A 17 8.55 0.41 -7.87
C ALA A 17 8.54 -0.19 -9.28
N LYS A 18 7.45 -0.86 -9.68
CA LYS A 18 7.25 -1.43 -11.03
C LYS A 18 6.41 -0.52 -11.93
N GLY A 19 6.10 0.71 -11.49
CA GLY A 19 5.27 1.66 -12.21
C GLY A 19 3.77 1.34 -12.18
N GLY A 20 3.31 0.50 -11.24
CA GLY A 20 1.91 0.15 -11.07
C GLY A 20 1.19 1.00 -10.01
N ASN A 21 -0.14 0.90 -9.98
CA ASN A 21 -0.98 1.48 -8.93
C ASN A 21 -1.46 0.41 -7.95
N PHE A 22 -1.53 0.75 -6.67
CA PHE A 22 -1.99 -0.15 -5.62
C PHE A 22 -3.45 0.15 -5.24
N LEU A 23 -4.36 -0.78 -5.58
CA LEU A 23 -5.77 -0.71 -5.21
C LEU A 23 -6.05 -1.71 -4.07
N LEU A 24 -6.30 -1.19 -2.87
CA LEU A 24 -6.60 -2.00 -1.69
C LEU A 24 -8.11 -2.14 -1.49
N ASN A 25 -8.61 -3.37 -1.55
CA ASN A 25 -10.01 -3.67 -1.29
C ASN A 25 -10.28 -3.81 0.21
N VAL A 26 -11.45 -3.35 0.65
CA VAL A 26 -11.95 -3.42 2.03
C VAL A 26 -13.30 -4.13 2.01
N GLY A 27 -13.46 -5.15 2.84
CA GLY A 27 -14.70 -5.91 2.97
C GLY A 27 -15.50 -5.43 4.18
N PRO A 28 -16.65 -4.75 4.00
CA PRO A 28 -17.51 -4.38 5.12
C PRO A 28 -18.13 -5.63 5.77
N THR A 29 -18.46 -5.51 7.04
CA THR A 29 -19.26 -6.48 7.79
C THR A 29 -20.69 -6.51 7.29
N ALA A 30 -21.48 -7.50 7.73
CA ALA A 30 -22.90 -7.62 7.37
C ALA A 30 -23.74 -6.38 7.76
N ASP A 31 -23.34 -5.64 8.79
CA ASP A 31 -23.91 -4.35 9.19
C ASP A 31 -23.32 -3.13 8.45
N GLY A 32 -22.52 -3.37 7.40
CA GLY A 32 -21.96 -2.33 6.53
C GLY A 32 -20.76 -1.58 7.10
N ARG A 33 -20.24 -1.96 8.27
CA ARG A 33 -19.10 -1.30 8.92
C ARG A 33 -17.77 -1.90 8.44
N ILE A 34 -16.71 -1.09 8.43
CA ILE A 34 -15.36 -1.62 8.17
C ILE A 34 -14.87 -2.33 9.44
N PRO A 35 -14.43 -3.60 9.39
CA PRO A 35 -13.86 -4.29 10.54
C PRO A 35 -12.71 -3.49 11.18
N VAL A 36 -12.64 -3.48 12.52
CA VAL A 36 -11.65 -2.71 13.29
C VAL A 36 -10.21 -3.01 12.83
N ILE A 37 -9.91 -4.28 12.56
CA ILE A 37 -8.60 -4.70 12.05
C ILE A 37 -8.27 -4.01 10.72
N GLN A 38 -9.22 -3.93 9.77
CA GLN A 38 -9.00 -3.28 8.48
C GLN A 38 -8.83 -1.76 8.65
N GLN A 39 -9.59 -1.15 9.57
CA GLN A 39 -9.40 0.27 9.91
C GLN A 39 -8.01 0.55 10.49
N GLU A 40 -7.52 -0.32 11.37
CA GLU A 40 -6.16 -0.21 11.93
C GLU A 40 -5.12 -0.27 10.82
N ARG A 41 -5.22 -1.25 9.90
CA ARG A 41 -4.32 -1.35 8.75
C ARG A 41 -4.32 -0.10 7.87
N LEU A 42 -5.49 0.45 7.57
CA LEU A 42 -5.61 1.69 6.79
C LEU A 42 -4.97 2.88 7.51
N ARG A 43 -5.15 3.00 8.83
CA ARG A 43 -4.52 4.05 9.64
C ARG A 43 -3.01 3.90 9.68
N ASP A 44 -2.50 2.67 9.80
CA ASP A 44 -1.05 2.39 9.82
C ASP A 44 -0.39 2.75 8.48
N ILE A 45 -1.02 2.35 7.37
CA ILE A 45 -0.58 2.75 6.02
C ILE A 45 -0.61 4.27 5.88
N GLY A 46 -1.70 4.92 6.31
CA GLY A 46 -1.81 6.38 6.28
C GLY A 46 -0.70 7.09 7.06
N ARG A 47 -0.36 6.60 8.26
CA ARG A 47 0.77 7.15 9.06
C ARG A 47 2.10 6.95 8.36
N TRP A 48 2.33 5.80 7.74
CA TRP A 48 3.55 5.53 6.97
C TRP A 48 3.64 6.45 5.73
N MET A 49 2.52 6.64 5.02
CA MET A 49 2.41 7.52 3.86
C MET A 49 2.60 9.00 4.23
N ALA A 50 2.23 9.44 5.44
CA ALA A 50 2.48 10.81 5.88
C ALA A 50 3.98 11.15 5.94
N VAL A 51 4.83 10.15 6.18
CA VAL A 51 6.30 10.31 6.25
C VAL A 51 6.96 9.99 4.91
N ASN A 52 6.50 8.96 4.20
CA ASN A 52 7.18 8.42 3.01
C ASN A 52 6.45 8.71 1.69
N GLY A 53 5.35 9.47 1.74
CA GLY A 53 4.45 9.67 0.60
C GLY A 53 5.10 10.37 -0.59
N GLU A 54 6.13 11.20 -0.37
CA GLU A 54 6.91 11.83 -1.45
C GLU A 54 7.60 10.79 -2.33
N ALA A 55 8.04 9.66 -1.78
CA ALA A 55 8.66 8.58 -2.54
C ALA A 55 7.66 7.69 -3.29
N ILE A 56 6.36 7.95 -3.15
CA ILE A 56 5.27 7.15 -3.73
C ILE A 56 4.45 7.98 -4.70
N TYR A 57 3.96 9.14 -4.27
CA TYR A 57 3.14 10.01 -5.11
C TYR A 57 4.00 10.68 -6.18
N GLY A 58 3.62 10.50 -7.45
CA GLY A 58 4.39 11.04 -8.58
C GLY A 58 5.72 10.33 -8.84
N SER A 59 6.00 9.24 -8.13
CA SER A 59 7.19 8.44 -8.41
C SER A 59 7.02 7.65 -9.71
N GLU A 60 8.05 7.63 -10.53
CA GLU A 60 8.11 6.80 -11.74
C GLU A 60 9.04 5.61 -11.55
N MET A 61 8.81 4.57 -12.33
CA MET A 61 9.66 3.39 -12.34
C MET A 61 11.11 3.77 -12.72
N CYS A 62 12.07 3.38 -11.89
CA CYS A 62 13.48 3.61 -12.17
C CYS A 62 13.96 2.71 -13.33
N THR A 63 14.09 3.28 -14.52
CA THR A 63 14.52 2.59 -15.75
C THR A 63 15.96 2.05 -15.67
N ARG A 64 16.83 2.69 -14.89
CA ARG A 64 18.24 2.30 -14.70
C ARG A 64 18.41 0.93 -14.01
N LEU A 65 17.44 0.52 -13.19
CA LEU A 65 17.47 -0.78 -12.51
C LEU A 65 16.91 -1.92 -13.37
N GLN A 66 16.08 -1.63 -14.38
CA GLN A 66 15.55 -2.65 -15.30
C GLN A 66 16.56 -3.10 -16.35
N GLN A 67 17.45 -2.22 -16.81
CA GLN A 67 18.46 -2.57 -17.82
C GLN A 67 19.54 -3.55 -17.33
N ARG A 68 19.56 -3.86 -16.03
CA ARG A 68 20.50 -4.81 -15.40
C ARG A 68 19.88 -6.17 -15.07
N ARG A 69 18.64 -6.43 -15.46
CA ARG A 69 17.97 -7.73 -15.30
C ARG A 69 17.78 -8.43 -16.64
#